data_AF-A0AB38T7I7-F1
#
_entry.id   AF-A0AB38T7I7-F1
#
_cell.length_a   1.000
_cell.length_b   1.000
_cell.length_c   1.000
_cell.angle_alpha   90.00
_cell.angle_beta   90.00
_cell.angle_gamma   90.00
#
_symmetry.space_group_name_H-M   'P 1'
#
loop_
_entity.id
_entity.type
_entity.pdbx_description
1 polymer ?
#
loop_
_entity_poly.entity_id
_entity_poly.type
_entity_poly.pdbx_seq_one_letter_code
_entity_poly.pdbx_strand_id
1 'polypeptide(L)' 'MTVKSVAAGSTQLLRTAREASDYLLNSWPGKRSPKHRAALQACHDALAGDKPAMNARRAFIAAAREVDVFVSDKAPA' A
#
# COMPACT_ATOMS: atom_id res chain seq x y z
N MET A 1 3.92 7.21 1.42
CA MET A 1 2.46 7.22 1.68
C MET A 1 2.21 6.68 3.07
N THR A 2 1.22 7.21 3.77
CA THR A 2 0.88 6.85 5.15
C THR A 2 -0.45 6.10 5.19
N VAL A 3 -0.51 5.02 5.96
CA VAL A 3 -1.65 4.09 6.06
C VAL A 3 -2.00 3.78 7.52
N LYS A 4 -3.24 3.40 7.82
CA LYS A 4 -3.69 3.09 9.18
C LYS A 4 -3.25 1.67 9.59
N SER A 5 -2.23 1.52 10.43
CA SER A 5 -1.81 0.20 10.91
C SER A 5 -2.81 -0.39 11.92
N VAL A 6 -3.27 -1.60 11.62
CA VAL A 6 -4.29 -2.34 12.40
C VAL A 6 -3.73 -2.82 13.74
N ALA A 7 -2.44 -3.15 13.78
CA ALA A 7 -1.80 -3.70 14.97
C ALA A 7 -1.66 -2.69 16.13
N ALA A 8 -1.63 -1.38 15.84
CA ALA A 8 -1.30 -0.36 16.83
C ALA A 8 -2.27 0.84 16.86
N GLY A 9 -3.35 0.81 16.05
CA GLY A 9 -4.23 1.97 15.86
C GLY A 9 -3.50 3.24 15.38
N SER A 10 -2.27 3.07 14.89
CA SER A 10 -1.34 4.14 14.55
C SER A 10 -1.29 4.31 13.03
N THR A 11 -0.56 5.32 12.54
CA THR A 11 -0.34 5.48 11.11
C THR A 11 1.08 5.02 10.76
N GLN A 12 1.20 4.14 9.77
CA GLN A 12 2.47 3.61 9.28
C GLN A 12 2.88 4.34 8.01
N LEU A 13 4.09 4.87 7.98
CA LEU A 13 4.67 5.48 6.79
C LEU A 13 5.34 4.39 5.94
N LEU A 14 4.87 4.24 4.70
CA LEU A 14 5.45 3.38 3.68
C LEU A 14 6.31 4.24 2.75
N ARG A 15 7.62 4.01 2.75
CA ARG A 15 8.57 4.73 1.89
C ARG A 15 8.84 3.98 0.59
N THR A 16 8.82 2.64 0.65
CA THR A 16 9.20 1.75 -0.44
C THR A 16 8.06 0.81 -0.85
N ALA A 17 8.14 0.24 -2.05
CA ALA A 17 7.22 -0.79 -2.53
C ALA A 17 7.28 -2.06 -1.65
N ARG A 18 8.44 -2.36 -1.04
CA ARG A 18 8.62 -3.50 -0.13
C ARG A 18 7.77 -3.34 1.12
N GLU A 19 7.85 -2.17 1.76
CA GLU A 19 7.02 -1.87 2.94
C GLU A 19 5.53 -1.92 2.58
N ALA A 20 5.15 -1.43 1.39
CA ALA A 20 3.78 -1.48 0.92
C ALA A 20 3.28 -2.92 0.70
N SER A 21 4.10 -3.78 0.09
CA SER A 21 3.81 -5.22 -0.03
C SER A 21 3.64 -5.90 1.32
N ASP A 22 4.56 -5.66 2.25
CA ASP A 22 4.52 -6.26 3.58
C ASP A 22 3.26 -5.82 4.35
N TYR A 23 2.90 -4.53 4.23
CA TYR A 23 1.67 -4.02 4.79
C TYR A 23 0.42 -4.69 4.19
N LEU A 24 0.38 -4.91 2.87
CA LEU A 24 -0.72 -5.64 2.22
C LEU A 24 -0.79 -7.10 2.70
N LEU A 25 0.34 -7.75 2.96
CA LEU A 25 0.36 -9.15 3.38
C LEU A 25 0.01 -9.35 4.86
N ASN A 26 0.60 -8.54 5.74
CA ASN A 26 0.53 -8.73 7.18
C ASN A 26 -0.42 -7.77 7.90
N SER A 27 -0.63 -6.56 7.38
CA SER A 27 -1.32 -5.47 8.09
C SER A 27 -2.61 -5.00 7.41
N TRP A 28 -3.12 -5.73 6.41
CA TRP A 28 -4.31 -5.35 5.68
C TRP A 28 -5.60 -5.64 6.47
N PRO A 29 -6.38 -4.63 6.90
CA PRO A 29 -7.63 -4.85 7.65
C PRO A 29 -8.82 -5.18 6.75
N GLY A 30 -8.71 -4.90 5.46
CA GLY A 30 -9.82 -4.96 4.54
C GLY A 30 -10.03 -6.34 3.92
N LYS A 31 -11.11 -6.49 3.15
CA LYS A 31 -11.30 -7.68 2.32
C LYS A 31 -10.20 -7.76 1.26
N ARG A 32 -9.73 -8.97 0.96
CA ARG A 32 -8.82 -9.22 -0.17
C ARG A 32 -9.59 -9.11 -1.49
N SER A 33 -9.92 -7.89 -1.87
CA SER A 33 -10.62 -7.58 -3.12
C SER A 33 -9.67 -7.62 -4.33
N PRO A 34 -10.18 -7.56 -5.56
CA PRO A 34 -9.32 -7.49 -6.76
C PRO A 34 -8.33 -6.33 -6.70
N LYS A 35 -8.69 -5.21 -6.08
CA LYS A 35 -7.79 -4.06 -5.91
C LYS A 35 -6.61 -4.38 -5.00
N HIS A 36 -6.83 -5.17 -3.95
CA HIS A 36 -5.76 -5.64 -3.07
C HIS A 36 -4.74 -6.48 -3.83
N ARG A 37 -5.21 -7.41 -4.68
CA ARG A 37 -4.36 -8.22 -5.55
C ARG A 37 -3.59 -7.37 -6.56
N ALA A 38 -4.27 -6.39 -7.17
CA ALA A 38 -3.64 -5.46 -8.10
C ALA A 38 -2.55 -4.61 -7.41
N ALA A 39 -2.79 -4.19 -6.17
CA ALA A 39 -1.80 -3.47 -5.37
C ALA A 39 -0.56 -4.34 -5.06
N LEU A 40 -0.76 -5.60 -4.66
CA LEU A 40 0.33 -6.56 -4.45
C LEU A 40 1.15 -6.78 -5.72
N GLN A 41 0.47 -7.01 -6.86
CA GLN A 41 1.14 -7.19 -8.14
C GLN A 41 1.94 -5.95 -8.53
N ALA A 42 1.35 -4.76 -8.41
CA ALA A 42 2.04 -3.53 -8.75
C ALA A 42 3.24 -3.26 -7.82
N CYS A 43 3.15 -3.61 -6.53
CA CYS A 43 4.29 -3.54 -5.63
C CYS A 43 5.39 -4.56 -6.00
N HIS A 44 5.02 -5.76 -6.44
CA HIS A 44 5.96 -6.76 -6.94
C HIS A 44 6.67 -6.29 -8.22
N ASP A 45 5.92 -5.81 -9.21
CA ASP A 45 6.48 -5.27 -10.47
C ASP A 45 7.44 -4.09 -10.21
N ALA A 46 7.12 -3.26 -9.20
CA ALA A 46 7.99 -2.16 -8.78
C ALA A 46 9.26 -2.63 -8.05
N LEU A 47 9.19 -3.76 -7.33
CA LEU A 47 10.35 -4.38 -6.69
C LEU A 47 11.25 -5.10 -7.70
N ALA A 48 10.66 -5.71 -8.72
CA ALA A 48 11.37 -6.35 -9.82
C ALA A 48 12.09 -5.33 -10.74
N GLY A 49 11.70 -4.06 -10.67
CA GLY A 49 12.21 -3.00 -11.55
C GLY A 49 11.52 -2.94 -12.92
N ASP A 50 10.52 -3.80 -13.15
CA ASP A 50 9.72 -3.82 -14.38
C ASP A 50 8.82 -2.58 -14.53
N LYS A 51 8.35 -2.01 -13.41
CA LYS A 51 7.45 -0.85 -13.41
C LYS A 51 7.88 0.23 -12.42
N PRO A 52 7.56 1.51 -12.70
CA PRO A 52 7.84 2.58 -11.76
C PRO A 52 7.00 2.42 -10.48
N ALA A 53 7.60 2.75 -9.33
CA ALA A 53 6.94 2.74 -8.02
C ALA A 53 5.66 3.61 -7.96
N MET A 54 5.50 4.55 -8.90
CA MET A 54 4.28 5.33 -9.09
C MET A 54 3.05 4.43 -9.34
N ASN A 55 3.19 3.37 -10.15
CA ASN A 55 2.10 2.44 -10.42
C ASN A 55 1.70 1.64 -9.17
N ALA A 56 2.70 1.17 -8.41
CA ALA A 56 2.49 0.53 -7.12
C ALA A 56 1.70 1.43 -6.16
N ARG A 57 2.12 2.71 -6.04
CA ARG A 57 1.41 3.71 -5.23
C ARG A 57 -0.03 3.90 -5.68
N ARG A 58 -0.30 4.10 -6.97
CA ARG A 58 -1.67 4.32 -7.48
C ARG A 58 -2.58 3.12 -7.18
N ALA A 59 -2.10 1.90 -7.44
CA ALA A 59 -2.85 0.68 -7.16
C ALA A 59 -3.09 0.51 -5.66
N PHE A 60 -2.07 0.78 -4.84
CA PHE A 60 -2.16 0.75 -3.39
C PHE A 60 -3.19 1.76 -2.87
N ILE A 61 -3.14 3.02 -3.31
CA ILE A 61 -4.09 4.07 -2.89
C ILE A 61 -5.51 3.66 -3.25
N ALA A 62 -5.74 3.12 -4.46
CA ALA A 62 -7.05 2.66 -4.88
C ALA A 62 -7.59 1.53 -3.98
N ALA A 63 -6.73 0.58 -3.59
CA ALA A 63 -7.08 -0.46 -2.64
C ALA A 63 -7.32 0.12 -1.24
N ALA A 64 -6.43 0.98 -0.75
CA ALA A 64 -6.47 1.52 0.61
C ALA A 64 -7.68 2.45 0.83
N ARG A 65 -8.13 3.15 -0.22
CA ARG A 65 -9.37 3.92 -0.22
C ARG A 65 -10.63 3.06 -0.15
N GLU A 66 -10.59 1.83 -0.68
CA GLU A 66 -11.74 0.92 -0.62
C GLU A 66 -12.05 0.45 0.80
N VAL A 67 -11.03 0.43 1.66
CA VAL A 67 -11.12 -0.10 3.03
C VAL A 67 -10.87 1.00 4.08
N ASP A 68 -10.94 2.26 3.65
CA ASP A 68 -10.76 3.48 4.46
C ASP A 68 -9.47 3.49 5.32
N VAL A 69 -8.38 2.91 4.82
CA VAL A 69 -7.08 2.87 5.54
C VAL A 69 -6.03 3.82 5.00
N PHE A 70 -6.34 4.49 3.90
CA PHE A 70 -5.46 5.49 3.33
C PHE A 70 -5.47 6.77 4.18
N VAL A 71 -4.30 7.20 4.67
CA VAL A 71 -4.18 8.40 5.51
C VAL A 71 -3.66 9.59 4.71
N SER A 72 -2.53 9.43 4.01
CA SER A 72 -1.92 10.53 3.26
C SER A 72 -0.95 10.03 2.19
N ASP A 73 -0.88 10.70 1.04
CA ASP A 73 0.17 10.44 0.04
C ASP A 73 1.46 11.22 0.31
N LYS A 74 1.40 12.32 1.08
CA LYS A 74 2.56 13.18 1.33
C LYS A 74 3.64 12.41 2.09
N ALA A 75 4.81 12.26 1.47
CA ALA A 75 6.04 12.12 2.24
C ALA A 75 6.25 13.42 3.04
N PRO A 76 6.63 13.37 4.33
CA PRO A 76 7.08 14.59 5.00
C PRO A 76 8.25 15.17 4.20
N ALA A 77 8.18 16.47 3.94
CA ALA A 77 9.16 17.25 3.18
C ALA A 77 10.54 17.26 3.87
#